data_AF-A0A0F0LYU7-F1
#
_entry.id   AF-A0A0F0LYU7-F1
#
_cell.length_a   1.000
_cell.length_b   1.000
_cell.length_c   1.000
_cell.angle_alpha   90.00
_cell.angle_beta   90.00
_cell.angle_gamma   90.00
#
_symmetry.space_group_name_H-M   'P 1'
#
loop_
_entity.id
_entity.type
_entity.pdbx_description
1 polymer ?
#
loop_
_entity_poly.entity_id
_entity_poly.type
_entity_poly.pdbx_seq_one_letter_code
_entity_poly.pdbx_strand_id
1 'polypeptide(L)'
;MTLAFVGVLGTMLFNLVREFTQRSLIFDVIVVAACALLVLTAALCGWTLTPRVNDKDAAPEAINRVFFASIARHFKGDRPGYTEVLGTLTADPRELVRDLADQVHANAKIATLKAKYVKWAIRSALAAGACVAAVAIIVGIESI
;
A
#
# COMPACT_ATOMS: atom_id res chain seq x y z
N MET A 1 0.18 -10.10 0.02
CA MET A 1 -1.01 -10.90 0.42
C MET A 1 -2.32 -10.28 -0.05
N THR A 2 -2.66 -9.04 0.36
CA THR A 2 -3.97 -8.44 0.01
C THR A 2 -4.23 -8.30 -1.50
N LEU A 3 -3.23 -7.92 -2.31
CA LEU A 3 -3.36 -7.90 -3.78
C LEU A 3 -3.59 -9.29 -4.40
N ALA A 4 -2.94 -10.33 -3.87
CA ALA A 4 -3.15 -11.70 -4.32
C ALA A 4 -4.58 -12.16 -3.99
N PHE A 5 -5.08 -11.80 -2.80
CA PHE A 5 -6.46 -12.06 -2.39
C PHE A 5 -7.48 -11.38 -3.32
N VAL A 6 -7.23 -10.15 -3.76
CA VAL A 6 -8.06 -9.46 -4.77
C VAL A 6 -8.12 -10.26 -6.07
N GLY A 7 -6.98 -10.78 -6.55
CA GLY A 7 -6.92 -11.61 -7.75
C GLY A 7 -7.74 -12.90 -7.63
N VAL A 8 -7.60 -13.61 -6.50
CA VAL A 8 -8.35 -14.85 -6.23
C VAL A 8 -9.86 -14.58 -6.16
N LEU A 9 -10.29 -13.57 -5.38
CA LEU A 9 -11.70 -13.22 -5.25
C LEU A 9 -12.30 -12.72 -6.57
N GLY A 10 -11.55 -11.95 -7.35
CA GLY A 10 -12.00 -11.49 -8.67
C GLY A 10 -12.27 -12.64 -9.62
N THR A 11 -11.36 -13.61 -9.69
CA THR A 11 -11.55 -14.83 -10.51
C THR A 11 -12.74 -15.66 -10.01
N MET A 12 -12.88 -15.83 -8.69
CA MET A 12 -14.00 -16.57 -8.12
C MET A 12 -15.35 -15.90 -8.43
N LEU A 13 -15.44 -14.57 -8.25
CA LEU A 13 -16.63 -13.80 -8.59
C LEU A 13 -16.99 -13.91 -10.07
N PHE A 14 -15.98 -13.81 -10.95
CA PHE A 14 -16.18 -13.96 -12.39
C PHE A 14 -16.74 -15.34 -12.74
N ASN A 15 -16.20 -16.41 -12.15
CA ASN A 15 -16.66 -17.77 -12.37
C ASN A 15 -18.10 -17.98 -11.88
N LEU A 16 -18.46 -17.46 -10.71
CA LEU A 16 -19.83 -17.55 -10.19
C LEU A 16 -20.84 -16.79 -11.07
N VAL A 17 -20.48 -15.60 -11.55
CA VAL A 17 -21.39 -14.74 -12.30
C VAL A 17 -21.56 -15.20 -13.75
N ARG A 18 -20.50 -15.70 -14.40
CA ARG A 18 -20.55 -16.09 -15.82
C ARG A 18 -21.43 -17.31 -16.08
N GLU A 19 -21.54 -18.21 -15.11
CA GLU A 19 -22.31 -19.47 -15.24
C GLU A 19 -23.78 -19.26 -14.85
N PHE A 20 -24.10 -18.13 -14.23
CA PHE A 20 -25.40 -17.87 -13.64
C PHE A 20 -26.32 -17.04 -14.55
N THR A 21 -27.46 -17.62 -14.93
CA THR A 21 -28.43 -17.07 -15.89
C THR A 21 -29.66 -16.43 -15.23
N GLN A 22 -30.07 -16.88 -14.04
CA GLN A 22 -31.22 -16.34 -13.30
C GLN A 22 -30.83 -15.09 -12.50
N ARG A 23 -30.55 -13.99 -13.19
CA ARG A 23 -30.06 -12.77 -12.53
C ARG A 23 -31.21 -11.92 -12.00
N SER A 24 -31.24 -11.76 -10.69
CA SER A 24 -32.09 -10.76 -10.01
C SER A 24 -31.36 -9.43 -9.86
N LEU A 25 -32.12 -8.34 -9.67
CA LEU A 25 -31.54 -7.01 -9.46
C LEU A 25 -30.66 -6.96 -8.19
N ILE A 26 -31.04 -7.71 -7.14
CA ILE A 26 -30.25 -7.82 -5.89
C ILE A 26 -28.91 -8.50 -6.17
N PHE A 27 -28.90 -9.57 -6.96
CA PHE A 27 -27.67 -10.26 -7.36
C PHE A 27 -26.70 -9.30 -8.06
N ASP A 28 -27.18 -8.56 -9.06
CA ASP A 28 -26.34 -7.62 -9.82
C ASP A 28 -25.79 -6.50 -8.92
N VAL A 29 -26.58 -5.99 -7.97
CA VAL A 29 -26.12 -4.99 -6.99
C VAL A 29 -24.98 -5.53 -6.13
N ILE A 30 -25.08 -6.77 -5.63
CA ILE A 30 -24.03 -7.39 -4.81
C ILE A 30 -22.76 -7.61 -5.64
N VAL A 31 -22.88 -8.05 -6.90
CA VAL A 31 -21.75 -8.24 -7.81
C VAL A 31 -21.04 -6.92 -8.09
N VAL A 32 -21.78 -5.86 -8.42
CA VAL A 32 -21.22 -4.52 -8.66
C VAL A 32 -20.52 -3.99 -7.40
N ALA A 33 -21.13 -4.17 -6.22
CA ALA A 33 -20.52 -3.79 -4.96
C ALA A 33 -19.21 -4.56 -4.69
N ALA A 34 -19.19 -5.88 -4.95
CA ALA A 34 -17.98 -6.69 -4.83
C ALA A 34 -16.86 -6.18 -5.75
N CYS A 35 -17.18 -5.91 -7.02
CA CYS A 35 -16.23 -5.33 -7.98
C CYS A 35 -15.67 -3.98 -7.50
N ALA A 36 -16.53 -3.07 -7.04
CA ALA A 36 -16.11 -1.78 -6.52
C ALA A 36 -15.16 -1.91 -5.32
N LEU A 37 -15.46 -2.83 -4.40
CA LEU A 37 -14.63 -3.10 -3.22
C LEU A 37 -13.28 -3.74 -3.59
N LEU A 38 -13.23 -4.60 -4.60
CA LEU A 38 -11.99 -5.18 -5.11
C LEU A 38 -11.11 -4.11 -5.76
N VAL A 39 -11.68 -3.24 -6.60
CA VAL A 39 -10.96 -2.11 -7.21
C VAL A 39 -10.45 -1.14 -6.15
N LEU A 40 -11.29 -0.80 -5.16
CA LEU A 40 -10.88 0.06 -4.05
C LEU A 40 -9.72 -0.56 -3.26
N THR A 41 -9.78 -1.87 -2.99
CA THR A 41 -8.69 -2.59 -2.33
C THR A 41 -7.39 -2.49 -3.12
N ALA A 42 -7.45 -2.76 -4.43
CA ALA A 42 -6.28 -2.68 -5.32
C ALA A 42 -5.70 -1.26 -5.36
N ALA A 43 -6.55 -0.23 -5.45
CA ALA A 43 -6.15 1.17 -5.45
C ALA A 43 -5.46 1.57 -4.13
N LEU A 44 -6.04 1.19 -2.99
CA LEU A 44 -5.45 1.46 -1.66
C LEU A 44 -4.11 0.74 -1.49
N CYS A 45 -4.00 -0.52 -1.93
CA CYS A 45 -2.72 -1.24 -1.94
C CYS A 45 -1.70 -0.54 -2.85
N GLY A 46 -2.07 -0.17 -4.07
CA GLY A 46 -1.21 0.57 -4.99
C GLY A 46 -0.69 1.87 -4.37
N TRP A 47 -1.57 2.64 -3.72
CA TRP A 47 -1.22 3.87 -3.03
C TRP A 47 -0.21 3.69 -1.89
N THR A 48 -0.21 2.53 -1.23
CA THR A 48 0.77 2.22 -0.18
C THR A 48 2.16 1.86 -0.72
N LEU A 49 2.22 1.39 -1.96
CA LEU A 49 3.45 1.01 -2.67
C LEU A 49 4.13 2.21 -3.34
N THR A 50 3.35 3.23 -3.74
CA THR A 50 3.92 4.43 -4.37
C THR A 50 4.95 5.09 -3.44
N PRO A 51 6.22 5.21 -3.87
CA PRO A 51 7.27 5.78 -3.04
C PRO A 51 6.97 7.25 -2.77
N ARG A 52 6.90 7.60 -1.49
CA ARG A 52 6.70 8.99 -1.05
C ARG A 52 8.06 9.64 -0.90
N VAL A 53 8.61 10.06 -2.04
CA VAL A 53 9.95 10.67 -2.13
C VAL A 53 9.93 12.18 -1.89
N ASN A 54 8.75 12.79 -1.79
CA ASN A 54 8.61 14.24 -1.66
C ASN A 54 8.27 14.59 -0.22
N ASP A 55 9.32 14.73 0.60
CA ASP A 55 9.19 15.38 1.89
C ASP A 55 9.11 16.89 1.65
N LYS A 56 7.89 17.44 1.70
CA LYS A 56 7.66 18.88 1.53
C LYS A 56 8.26 19.71 2.66
N ASP A 57 8.60 19.06 3.77
CA ASP A 57 9.17 19.69 4.95
C ASP A 57 10.71 19.76 4.88
N ALA A 58 11.33 19.07 3.91
CA ALA A 58 12.77 19.12 3.67
C ALA A 58 13.14 20.23 2.67
N ALA A 59 14.20 20.99 2.97
CA ALA A 59 14.77 21.93 2.01
C ALA A 59 15.18 21.15 0.73
N PRO A 60 14.76 21.58 -0.48
CA PRO A 60 15.00 20.86 -1.73
C PRO A 60 16.47 20.55 -2.02
N GLU A 61 17.39 21.30 -1.41
CA GLU A 61 18.83 21.23 -1.64
C GLU A 61 19.60 20.53 -0.50
N ALA A 62 18.94 20.15 0.59
CA ALA A 62 19.61 19.50 1.71
C ALA A 62 19.85 18.00 1.41
N ILE A 63 21.12 17.61 1.26
CA ILE A 63 21.51 16.19 1.19
C ILE A 63 21.15 15.55 2.53
N ASN A 64 20.13 14.69 2.54
CA ASN A 64 19.79 13.95 3.73
C ASN A 64 20.82 12.81 3.94
N ARG A 65 21.74 13.01 4.89
CA ARG A 65 22.97 12.22 5.04
C ARG A 65 22.75 10.80 5.57
N VAL A 66 21.63 10.54 6.25
CA VAL A 66 21.33 9.19 6.80
C VAL A 66 20.21 8.46 6.01
N PHE A 67 19.63 9.10 4.98
CA PHE A 67 18.45 8.60 4.28
C PHE A 67 18.86 7.79 3.06
N PHE A 68 18.50 6.51 3.01
CA PHE A 68 18.98 5.57 2.01
C PHE A 68 18.78 6.05 0.55
N ALA A 69 17.66 6.68 0.22
CA ALA A 69 17.41 7.11 -1.16
C ALA A 69 18.25 8.35 -1.53
N SER A 70 18.51 9.23 -0.56
CA SER A 70 19.45 10.35 -0.74
C SER A 70 20.87 9.83 -0.89
N ILE A 71 21.29 8.87 -0.06
CA ILE A 71 22.62 8.25 -0.13
C ILE A 71 22.81 7.56 -1.49
N ALA A 72 21.85 6.74 -1.91
CA ALA A 72 21.91 6.03 -3.18
C ALA A 72 21.93 6.97 -4.40
N ARG A 73 21.33 8.16 -4.29
CA ARG A 73 21.32 9.17 -5.35
C ARG A 73 22.65 9.95 -5.40
N HIS A 74 23.17 10.39 -4.26
CA HIS A 74 24.31 11.31 -4.21
C HIS A 74 25.67 10.62 -4.10
N PHE A 75 25.72 9.37 -3.64
CA PHE A 75 26.97 8.59 -3.46
C PHE A 75 26.99 7.33 -4.32
N LYS A 76 26.33 7.35 -5.49
CA LYS A 76 26.27 6.19 -6.39
C LYS A 76 27.66 5.82 -6.89
N GLY A 77 28.17 4.65 -6.49
CA GLY A 77 29.51 4.19 -6.86
C GLY A 77 30.64 4.79 -6.01
N ASP A 78 30.32 5.71 -5.09
CA ASP A 78 31.27 6.37 -4.20
C ASP A 78 31.02 6.01 -2.73
N ARG A 79 31.26 4.75 -2.41
CA ARG A 79 31.19 4.24 -1.04
C ARG A 79 32.23 4.88 -0.10
N PRO A 80 33.48 5.15 -0.53
CA PRO A 80 34.45 5.85 0.30
C PRO A 80 34.00 7.26 0.68
N GLY A 81 33.48 8.06 -0.26
CA GLY A 81 32.98 9.40 0.04
C GLY A 81 31.82 9.41 1.03
N TYR A 82 30.91 8.43 0.96
CA TYR A 82 29.89 8.28 1.98
C TYR A 82 30.45 7.90 3.36
N THR A 83 31.50 7.08 3.41
CA THR A 83 32.17 6.71 4.66
C THR A 83 32.79 7.94 5.33
N GLU A 84 33.38 8.85 4.56
CA GLU A 84 33.92 10.11 5.05
C GLU A 84 32.82 11.01 5.62
N VAL A 85 31.73 11.21 4.87
CA VAL A 85 30.57 11.99 5.33
C VAL A 85 29.98 11.43 6.62
N LEU A 86 29.86 10.11 6.72
CA LEU A 86 29.40 9.46 7.94
C LEU A 86 30.39 9.65 9.10
N GLY A 87 31.69 9.55 8.82
CA GLY A 87 32.75 9.82 9.79
C GLY A 87 32.67 11.24 10.35
N THR A 88 32.54 12.25 9.49
CA THR A 88 32.33 13.65 9.88
C THR A 88 31.08 13.82 10.73
N LEU A 89 29.97 13.20 10.33
CA LEU A 89 28.71 13.28 11.08
C LEU A 89 28.83 12.64 12.47
N THR A 90 29.57 11.54 12.60
CA THR A 90 29.83 10.91 13.92
C THR A 90 30.76 11.72 14.82
N ALA A 91 31.56 12.63 14.26
CA ALA A 91 32.41 13.52 15.02
C ALA A 91 31.63 14.68 15.68
N ASP A 92 30.41 14.98 15.21
CA ASP A 92 29.46 15.89 15.87
C ASP A 92 28.18 15.14 16.30
N PRO A 93 28.14 14.61 17.54
CA PRO A 93 26.99 13.88 18.04
C PRO A 93 25.69 14.67 18.05
N ARG A 94 25.74 16.02 18.15
CA ARG A 94 24.52 16.84 18.16
C ARG A 94 23.92 16.91 16.77
N GLU A 95 24.75 17.09 15.75
CA GLU A 95 24.32 17.12 14.37
C GLU A 95 23.79 15.74 13.92
N LEU A 96 24.46 14.66 14.31
CA LEU A 96 23.98 13.29 14.07
C LEU A 96 22.60 13.05 14.70
N VAL A 97 22.40 13.42 15.95
CA VAL A 97 21.12 13.24 16.65
C VAL A 97 20.01 14.06 15.97
N ARG A 98 20.31 15.26 15.47
CA ARG A 98 19.34 16.07 14.72
C ARG A 98 18.90 15.38 13.43
N ASP A 99 19.86 14.96 12.60
CA ASP A 99 19.57 14.28 11.33
C ASP A 99 18.81 12.96 11.54
N LEU A 100 19.12 12.23 12.61
CA LEU A 100 18.39 11.03 13.02
C LEU A 100 16.96 11.36 13.48
N ALA A 101 16.77 12.39 14.31
CA ALA A 101 15.46 12.77 14.82
C ALA A 101 14.52 13.17 13.67
N ASP A 102 15.02 13.94 12.71
CA ASP A 102 14.25 14.36 11.53
C ASP A 102 13.81 13.14 10.70
N GLN A 103 14.71 12.18 10.48
CA GLN A 103 14.35 10.95 9.77
C GLN A 103 13.41 10.04 10.51
N VAL A 104 13.61 9.86 11.81
CA VAL A 104 12.69 9.06 12.64
C VAL A 104 11.29 9.66 12.57
N HIS A 105 11.18 10.99 12.67
CA HIS A 105 9.91 11.68 12.55
C HIS A 105 9.28 11.51 11.16
N ALA A 106 10.03 11.76 10.08
CA ALA A 106 9.56 11.59 8.70
C ALA A 106 9.13 10.14 8.42
N ASN A 107 9.92 9.16 8.85
CA ASN A 107 9.61 7.73 8.71
C ASN A 107 8.36 7.35 9.50
N ALA A 108 8.21 7.86 10.73
CA ALA A 108 7.00 7.63 11.53
C ALA A 108 5.75 8.18 10.83
N LYS A 109 5.80 9.42 10.32
CA LYS A 109 4.71 10.04 9.55
C LYS A 109 4.32 9.21 8.33
N ILE A 110 5.30 8.76 7.54
CA ILE A 110 5.06 7.91 6.36
C ILE A 110 4.46 6.56 6.78
N ALA A 111 5.03 5.90 7.80
CA ALA A 111 4.57 4.61 8.30
C ALA A 111 3.12 4.67 8.81
N THR A 112 2.78 5.68 9.61
CA THR A 112 1.41 5.88 10.12
C THR A 112 0.41 6.08 8.99
N LEU A 113 0.76 6.88 7.98
CA LEU A 113 -0.11 7.06 6.83
C LEU A 113 -0.27 5.77 6.03
N LYS A 114 0.81 5.05 5.74
CA LYS A 114 0.74 3.74 5.05
C LYS A 114 -0.13 2.76 5.84
N ALA A 115 0.05 2.67 7.16
CA ALA A 115 -0.76 1.81 8.02
C ALA A 115 -2.25 2.16 7.96
N LYS A 116 -2.62 3.45 7.87
CA LYS A 116 -4.00 3.88 7.68
C LYS A 116 -4.59 3.35 6.37
N TYR A 117 -3.88 3.49 5.25
CA TYR A 117 -4.36 2.99 3.96
C TYR A 117 -4.43 1.46 3.91
N VAL A 118 -3.44 0.75 4.50
CA VAL A 118 -3.46 -0.71 4.62
C VAL A 118 -4.68 -1.19 5.42
N LYS A 119 -5.02 -0.51 6.53
CA LYS A 119 -6.21 -0.83 7.33
C LYS A 119 -7.48 -0.73 6.50
N TRP A 120 -7.63 0.33 5.70
CA TRP A 120 -8.77 0.48 4.79
C TRP A 120 -8.79 -0.56 3.68
N ALA A 121 -7.62 -0.91 3.11
CA ALA A 121 -7.52 -1.96 2.10
C ALA A 121 -7.99 -3.32 2.65
N ILE A 122 -7.57 -3.68 3.86
CA ILE A 122 -7.99 -4.93 4.51
C ILE A 122 -9.50 -4.94 4.77
N ARG A 123 -10.07 -3.84 5.28
CA ARG A 123 -11.52 -3.74 5.51
C ARG A 123 -12.32 -3.87 4.20
N SER A 124 -11.85 -3.22 3.14
CA SER A 124 -12.45 -3.32 1.80
C SER A 124 -12.37 -4.75 1.25
N ALA A 125 -11.23 -5.42 1.43
CA ALA A 125 -11.03 -6.81 1.01
C ALA A 125 -11.97 -7.77 1.74
N LEU A 126 -12.13 -7.62 3.06
CA LEU A 126 -13.05 -8.43 3.85
C LEU A 126 -14.50 -8.24 3.41
N ALA A 127 -14.91 -6.99 3.18
CA ALA A 127 -16.24 -6.68 2.65
C ALA A 127 -16.46 -7.30 1.25
N ALA A 128 -15.47 -7.22 0.37
CA ALA A 128 -15.54 -7.87 -0.95
C ALA A 128 -15.71 -9.39 -0.81
N GLY A 129 -14.95 -10.03 0.09
CA GLY A 129 -15.08 -11.45 0.37
C GLY A 129 -16.47 -11.83 0.87
N ALA A 130 -17.08 -11.02 1.73
CA ALA A 130 -18.45 -11.23 2.17
C ALA A 130 -19.47 -11.13 1.02
N CYS A 131 -19.31 -10.17 0.11
CA CYS A 131 -20.15 -10.07 -1.09
C CYS A 131 -19.98 -11.28 -2.02
N VAL A 132 -18.74 -11.73 -2.26
CA VAL A 132 -18.48 -12.94 -3.07
C VAL A 132 -19.11 -14.18 -2.43
N ALA A 133 -19.03 -14.32 -1.10
CA ALA A 133 -19.70 -15.40 -0.39
C ALA A 133 -21.23 -15.34 -0.53
N ALA A 134 -21.83 -14.15 -0.45
CA ALA A 134 -23.26 -13.97 -0.66
C ALA A 134 -23.68 -14.36 -2.09
N VAL A 135 -22.90 -13.95 -3.10
CA VAL A 135 -23.11 -14.37 -4.51
C VAL A 135 -23.05 -15.89 -4.62
N ALA A 136 -22.05 -16.54 -4.02
CA ALA A 136 -21.92 -18.00 -4.04
C ALA A 136 -23.13 -18.71 -3.41
N ILE A 137 -23.66 -18.17 -2.30
CA ILE A 137 -24.86 -18.71 -1.64
C ILE A 137 -26.09 -18.57 -2.54
N ILE A 138 -26.30 -17.40 -3.16
CA ILE A 138 -27.44 -17.18 -4.07
C ILE A 138 -27.37 -18.15 -5.25
N VAL A 139 -26.20 -18.25 -5.89
CA VAL A 139 -25.99 -19.20 -7.00
C VAL A 139 -26.27 -20.62 -6.54
N GLY A 140 -25.79 -21.02 -5.36
CA GLY A 140 -25.98 -22.36 -4.82
C GLY A 140 -27.44 -22.68 -4.50
N ILE A 141 -28.23 -21.73 -4.02
CA ILE A 141 -29.66 -21.92 -3.73
C ILE A 141 -30.47 -22.01 -5.02
N GLU A 142 -30.22 -21.14 -5.99
CA GLU A 142 -30.97 -21.09 -7.26
C GLU A 142 -30.56 -22.17 -8.27
N SER A 143 -29.47 -22.92 -7.98
CA SER A 143 -29.02 -24.07 -8.78
C SER A 143 -29.58 -25.42 -8.31
N ILE A 144 -30.36 -25.45 -7.22
CA ILE A 144 -31.07 -26.63 -6.69
C ILE A 144 -32.48 -26.66 -7.26
#